data_AF-A0A536H888-F1
#
_entry.id   AF-A0A536H888-F1
#
_cell.length_a   1.000
_cell.length_b   1.000
_cell.length_c   1.000
_cell.angle_alpha   90.00
_cell.angle_beta   90.00
_cell.angle_gamma   90.00
#
_symmetry.space_group_name_H-M   'P 1'
#
loop_
_entity.id
_entity.type
_entity.pdbx_description
1 polymer ?
#
loop_
_entity_poly.entity_id
_entity_poly.type
_entity_poly.pdbx_seq_one_letter_code
_entity_poly.pdbx_strand_id
1 'polypeptide(L)'
;PVKSLGCSVPELVVPGTEDLLTRVPGSGLFWWTDKLLKLNEAFPWQPGRSRARRRVVDWIVERQEADGSWGGIQPPWVYSLIALYLEGMSTDHPVMRRGIEGQEGFVLEDESGWRFQACMSPVWDTAWALLALRHAGVERDHPGIQRAVQWILQEQISVGGDWQVRGGTVPCGGWAFEFENDIYPDIDDTAVVVLALLEAGAEAAVRTAVDRAARWVLAMQSSNGAWGAFDKDNTRAIVYRLPFADFGALLDPPSEDVTAHVLEMLAHVDAPDKERVIRVALKYLRHTQRPDGSWFGRWGVNYIYGTWCVISALAALRDEGYAVQDMIDRGSSWLLEHQNSDGGWGESCYSYEDSSFAGIGQSTPSQTAWAILALQLVGLGQHAACLRGLTYLCETQVDDTWEEREYTGTGFPRDFYINYHLYRHLFPTMALAGACKAKVDMAFPFCLP
;
A
#
# COMPACT_ATOMS: atom_id res chain seq x y z
N PRO A 1 33.87 -21.18 -5.88
CA PRO A 1 34.78 -20.03 -6.06
C PRO A 1 33.98 -18.72 -6.03
N VAL A 2 33.97 -18.05 -4.87
CA VAL A 2 33.38 -16.71 -4.76
C VAL A 2 34.31 -15.77 -5.54
N LYS A 3 33.88 -15.27 -6.70
CA LYS A 3 34.60 -14.19 -7.38
C LYS A 3 34.59 -12.99 -6.43
N SER A 4 35.76 -12.39 -6.21
CA SER A 4 35.85 -11.09 -5.53
C SER A 4 34.98 -10.10 -6.30
N LEU A 5 34.02 -9.46 -5.62
CA LEU A 5 33.12 -8.47 -6.22
C LEU A 5 33.85 -7.16 -6.58
N GLY A 6 35.14 -7.05 -6.27
CA GLY A 6 35.91 -5.81 -6.47
C GLY A 6 35.58 -4.72 -5.45
N CYS A 7 34.56 -4.95 -4.60
CA CYS A 7 34.21 -4.13 -3.46
C CYS A 7 34.19 -4.98 -2.18
N SER A 8 34.55 -4.35 -1.07
CA SER A 8 34.47 -4.91 0.28
C SER A 8 33.33 -4.24 1.05
N VAL A 9 32.68 -4.95 2.00
CA VAL A 9 31.63 -4.37 2.87
C VAL A 9 32.03 -3.02 3.49
N PRO A 10 33.30 -2.77 3.88
CA PRO A 10 33.76 -1.44 4.32
C PRO A 10 33.54 -0.28 3.33
N GLU A 11 33.47 -0.53 2.02
CA GLU A 11 33.21 0.52 1.02
C GLU A 11 31.75 0.96 0.99
N LEU A 12 30.84 0.18 1.60
CA LEU A 12 29.43 0.51 1.79
C LEU A 12 29.17 1.24 3.12
N VAL A 13 30.21 1.38 3.97
CA VAL A 13 30.13 1.99 5.29
C VAL A 13 30.63 3.41 5.17
N VAL A 14 29.84 4.36 5.66
CA VAL A 14 30.26 5.76 5.72
C VAL A 14 31.56 5.85 6.54
N PRO A 15 32.65 6.42 6.01
CA PRO A 15 33.91 6.52 6.76
C PRO A 15 33.69 7.19 8.11
N GLY A 16 34.16 6.57 9.19
CA GLY A 16 33.95 7.03 10.57
C GLY A 16 32.70 6.50 11.27
N THR A 17 31.91 5.63 10.64
CA THR A 17 30.78 4.91 11.26
C THR A 17 31.01 3.41 11.39
N GLU A 18 32.26 2.95 11.25
CA GLU A 18 32.61 1.53 11.28
C GLU A 18 32.31 0.87 12.64
N ASP A 19 32.22 1.66 13.71
CA ASP A 19 31.79 1.24 15.03
C ASP A 19 30.27 1.01 15.13
N LEU A 20 29.48 1.65 14.25
CA LEU A 20 28.05 1.39 14.10
C LEU A 20 27.75 0.06 13.41
N LEU A 21 28.74 -0.55 12.73
CA LEU A 21 28.67 -1.95 12.31
C LEU A 21 28.73 -2.86 13.55
N THR A 22 27.62 -2.95 14.23
CA THR A 22 27.46 -3.83 15.36
C THR A 22 27.53 -5.27 14.85
N ARG A 23 28.60 -5.97 15.22
CA ARG A 23 28.59 -7.43 15.16
C ARG A 23 27.59 -7.93 16.18
N VAL A 24 26.37 -8.25 15.74
CA VAL A 24 25.37 -8.89 16.60
C VAL A 24 25.94 -10.25 17.04
N PRO A 25 26.20 -10.46 18.34
CA PRO A 25 26.71 -11.73 18.83
C PRO A 25 25.63 -12.80 18.62
N GLY A 26 25.80 -13.61 17.58
CA GLY A 26 24.81 -14.60 17.23
C GLY A 26 24.77 -15.76 18.22
N SER A 27 23.58 -16.06 18.74
CA SER A 27 23.31 -17.18 19.63
C SER A 27 21.91 -17.75 19.35
N GLY A 28 21.63 -18.96 19.84
CA GLY A 28 20.33 -19.62 19.67
C GLY A 28 20.20 -20.49 18.41
N LEU A 29 19.01 -21.09 18.25
CA LEU A 29 18.73 -22.12 17.25
C LEU A 29 19.05 -21.65 15.82
N PHE A 30 18.48 -20.50 15.40
CA PHE A 30 18.60 -20.01 14.02
C PHE A 30 20.04 -19.64 13.64
N TRP A 31 20.82 -19.14 14.60
CA TRP A 31 22.24 -18.89 14.38
C TRP A 31 23.01 -20.19 14.15
N TRP A 32 22.78 -21.21 14.98
CA TRP A 32 23.40 -22.52 14.77
C TRP A 32 22.95 -23.18 13.48
N THR A 33 21.67 -23.03 13.10
CA THR A 33 21.16 -23.49 11.80
C THR A 33 21.89 -22.80 10.65
N ASP A 34 22.09 -21.48 10.68
CA ASP A 34 22.89 -20.75 9.69
C ASP A 34 24.34 -21.26 9.63
N LYS A 35 24.99 -21.52 10.78
CA LYS A 35 26.33 -22.11 10.82
C LYS A 35 26.38 -23.50 10.19
N LEU A 36 25.39 -24.34 10.47
CA LEU A 36 25.28 -25.67 9.86
C LEU A 36 25.04 -25.60 8.35
N LEU A 37 24.20 -24.66 7.89
CA LEU A 37 23.99 -24.42 6.45
C LEU A 37 25.29 -23.99 5.76
N LYS A 38 26.08 -23.11 6.38
CA LYS A 38 27.40 -22.69 5.88
C LYS A 38 28.41 -23.84 5.86
N LEU A 39 28.37 -24.74 6.83
CA LEU A 39 29.19 -25.96 6.82
C LEU A 39 28.77 -26.92 5.70
N ASN A 40 27.46 -27.09 5.50
CA ASN A 40 26.93 -27.89 4.39
C ASN A 40 27.31 -27.28 3.02
N GLU A 41 27.32 -25.94 2.89
CA GLU A 41 27.78 -25.22 1.70
C GLU A 41 29.25 -25.51 1.37
N ALA A 42 30.10 -25.62 2.39
CA ALA A 42 31.52 -25.93 2.22
C ALA A 42 31.80 -27.41 1.91
N PHE A 43 30.81 -28.30 2.11
CA PHE A 43 31.00 -29.73 1.92
C PHE A 43 30.92 -30.12 0.42
N PRO A 44 31.84 -30.97 -0.11
CA PRO A 44 31.90 -31.29 -1.54
C PRO A 44 30.69 -32.03 -2.11
N TRP A 45 29.89 -32.68 -1.27
CA TRP A 45 28.76 -33.50 -1.69
C TRP A 45 27.47 -32.98 -1.07
N GLN A 46 26.58 -32.45 -1.90
CA GLN A 46 25.33 -31.81 -1.47
C GLN A 46 24.12 -32.49 -2.11
N PRO A 47 23.66 -33.62 -1.55
CA PRO A 47 22.53 -34.38 -2.09
C PRO A 47 21.29 -33.51 -2.28
N GLY A 48 20.65 -33.63 -3.45
CA GLY A 48 19.42 -32.89 -3.76
C GLY A 48 19.63 -31.43 -4.20
N ARG A 49 20.83 -30.85 -4.07
CA ARG A 49 21.08 -29.45 -4.44
C ARG A 49 20.71 -29.14 -5.89
N SER A 50 21.13 -29.97 -6.85
CA SER A 50 20.81 -29.75 -8.27
C SER A 50 19.30 -29.86 -8.56
N ARG A 51 18.53 -30.57 -7.73
CA ARG A 51 17.07 -30.61 -7.84
C ARG A 51 16.46 -29.35 -7.24
N ALA A 52 16.95 -28.89 -6.09
CA ALA A 52 16.52 -27.65 -5.46
C ALA A 52 16.78 -26.43 -6.37
N ARG A 53 17.98 -26.31 -6.95
CA ARG A 53 18.35 -25.24 -7.89
C ARG A 53 17.43 -25.22 -9.12
N ARG A 54 17.17 -26.37 -9.73
CA ARG A 54 16.20 -26.47 -10.85
C ARG A 54 14.82 -25.99 -10.45
N ARG A 55 14.31 -26.43 -9.30
CA ARG A 55 13.00 -25.97 -8.81
C ARG A 55 12.97 -24.45 -8.57
N VAL A 56 14.05 -23.85 -8.11
CA VAL A 56 14.15 -22.38 -7.96
C VAL A 56 14.13 -21.69 -9.33
N VAL A 57 14.90 -22.19 -10.31
CA VAL A 57 14.87 -21.67 -11.68
C VAL A 57 13.48 -21.77 -12.28
N ASP A 58 12.83 -22.95 -12.18
CA ASP A 58 11.49 -23.18 -12.68
C ASP A 58 10.50 -22.20 -12.01
N TRP A 59 10.57 -22.05 -10.68
CA TRP A 59 9.72 -21.14 -9.92
C TRP A 59 9.90 -19.67 -10.35
N ILE A 60 11.14 -19.22 -10.57
CA ILE A 60 11.45 -17.87 -11.06
C ILE A 60 10.88 -17.69 -12.47
N VAL A 61 11.17 -18.61 -13.40
CA VAL A 61 10.73 -18.49 -14.80
C VAL A 61 9.20 -18.50 -14.90
N GLU A 62 8.52 -19.31 -14.09
CA GLU A 62 7.05 -19.39 -14.05
C GLU A 62 6.38 -18.11 -13.55
N ARG A 63 7.10 -17.22 -12.87
CA ARG A 63 6.57 -16.01 -12.20
C ARG A 63 7.06 -14.70 -12.78
N GLN A 64 7.70 -14.74 -13.96
CA GLN A 64 8.02 -13.51 -14.66
C GLN A 64 6.72 -12.91 -15.22
N GLU A 65 6.47 -11.65 -14.87
CA GLU A 65 5.33 -10.87 -15.36
C GLU A 65 5.53 -10.42 -16.81
N ALA A 66 4.47 -9.91 -17.42
CA ALA A 66 4.48 -9.54 -18.85
C ALA A 66 5.46 -8.40 -19.17
N ASP A 67 5.64 -7.46 -18.24
CA ASP A 67 6.64 -6.38 -18.32
C ASP A 67 8.08 -6.87 -18.13
N GLY A 68 8.28 -8.16 -17.82
CA GLY A 68 9.57 -8.77 -17.56
C GLY A 68 10.02 -8.73 -16.10
N SER A 69 9.26 -8.06 -15.24
CA SER A 69 9.53 -7.96 -13.81
C SER A 69 9.17 -9.24 -13.05
N TRP A 70 9.44 -9.23 -11.75
CA TRP A 70 8.95 -10.23 -10.80
C TRP A 70 8.20 -9.50 -9.71
N GLY A 71 6.87 -9.58 -9.74
CA GLY A 71 6.01 -8.92 -8.76
C GLY A 71 5.98 -7.39 -8.85
N GLY A 72 6.38 -6.80 -9.99
CA GLY A 72 6.35 -5.34 -10.16
C GLY A 72 7.35 -4.55 -9.31
N ILE A 73 8.25 -5.22 -8.58
CA ILE A 73 9.12 -4.57 -7.58
C ILE A 73 10.61 -4.86 -7.79
N GLN A 74 11.44 -3.87 -7.45
CA GLN A 74 12.89 -3.88 -7.73
C GLN A 74 13.65 -5.09 -7.13
N PRO A 75 13.48 -5.49 -5.85
CA PRO A 75 14.36 -6.48 -5.25
C PRO A 75 14.27 -7.88 -5.88
N PRO A 76 13.10 -8.54 -5.95
CA PRO A 76 13.00 -9.86 -6.58
C PRO A 76 13.31 -9.82 -8.08
N TRP A 77 13.11 -8.70 -8.77
CA TRP A 77 13.50 -8.56 -10.16
C TRP A 77 15.01 -8.69 -10.35
N VAL A 78 15.80 -7.88 -9.62
CA VAL A 78 17.26 -7.93 -9.70
C VAL A 78 17.81 -9.28 -9.25
N TYR A 79 17.30 -9.82 -8.14
CA TYR A 79 17.78 -11.11 -7.63
C TYR A 79 17.42 -12.29 -8.52
N SER A 80 16.27 -12.26 -9.19
CA SER A 80 15.87 -13.27 -10.18
C SER A 80 16.82 -13.29 -11.38
N LEU A 81 17.16 -12.12 -11.94
CA LEU A 81 18.13 -12.01 -13.03
C LEU A 81 19.52 -12.53 -12.63
N ILE A 82 20.00 -12.17 -11.44
CA ILE A 82 21.27 -12.67 -10.90
C ILE A 82 21.23 -14.19 -10.76
N ALA A 83 20.15 -14.73 -10.18
CA ALA A 83 20.00 -16.17 -9.98
C ALA A 83 20.00 -16.93 -11.32
N LEU A 84 19.20 -16.50 -12.30
CA LEU A 84 19.13 -17.12 -13.61
C LEU A 84 20.48 -17.09 -14.36
N TYR A 85 21.18 -15.96 -14.31
CA TYR A 85 22.52 -15.83 -14.88
C TYR A 85 23.52 -16.79 -14.23
N LEU A 86 23.53 -16.89 -12.89
CA LEU A 86 24.40 -17.80 -12.15
C LEU A 86 24.08 -19.29 -12.39
N GLU A 87 22.85 -19.61 -12.80
CA GLU A 87 22.43 -20.93 -13.26
C GLU A 87 22.77 -21.21 -14.73
N GLY A 88 23.39 -20.24 -15.42
CA GLY A 88 23.89 -20.38 -16.79
C GLY A 88 22.87 -20.00 -17.87
N MET A 89 21.78 -19.31 -17.52
CA MET A 89 20.86 -18.75 -18.50
C MET A 89 21.52 -17.57 -19.22
N SER A 90 21.66 -17.68 -20.55
CA SER A 90 22.24 -16.60 -21.38
C SER A 90 21.42 -15.31 -21.26
N THR A 91 22.07 -14.15 -21.31
CA THR A 91 21.39 -12.84 -21.40
C THR A 91 20.53 -12.70 -22.66
N ASP A 92 20.81 -13.51 -23.70
CA ASP A 92 19.98 -13.59 -24.92
C ASP A 92 18.75 -14.49 -24.77
N HIS A 93 18.61 -15.23 -23.66
CA HIS A 93 17.43 -16.05 -23.40
C HIS A 93 16.19 -15.14 -23.25
N PRO A 94 15.00 -15.50 -23.79
CA PRO A 94 13.83 -14.63 -23.75
C PRO A 94 13.45 -14.11 -22.37
N VAL A 95 13.55 -14.94 -21.33
CA VAL A 95 13.30 -14.53 -19.93
C VAL A 95 14.30 -13.47 -19.46
N MET A 96 15.59 -13.67 -19.72
CA MET A 96 16.64 -12.70 -19.35
C MET A 96 16.48 -11.39 -20.12
N ARG A 97 16.25 -11.48 -21.44
CA ARG A 97 16.08 -10.31 -22.30
C ARG A 97 14.90 -9.45 -21.84
N ARG A 98 13.72 -10.05 -21.66
CA ARG A 98 12.54 -9.32 -21.16
C ARG A 98 12.79 -8.69 -19.79
N GLY A 99 13.42 -9.42 -18.87
CA GLY A 99 13.71 -8.86 -17.55
C GLY A 99 14.75 -7.75 -17.57
N ILE A 100 15.69 -7.73 -18.53
CA ILE A 100 16.64 -6.62 -18.67
C ILE A 100 15.98 -5.42 -19.36
N GLU A 101 15.27 -5.64 -20.47
CA GLU A 101 14.60 -4.60 -21.25
C GLU A 101 13.47 -3.93 -20.46
N GLY A 102 12.71 -4.70 -19.66
CA GLY A 102 11.60 -4.17 -18.86
C GLY A 102 12.01 -3.11 -17.84
N GLN A 103 13.28 -3.12 -17.39
CA GLN A 103 13.79 -2.12 -16.45
C GLN A 103 13.70 -0.70 -17.02
N GLU A 104 13.77 -0.53 -18.34
CA GLU A 104 13.62 0.77 -19.00
C GLU A 104 12.26 1.42 -18.70
N GLY A 105 11.20 0.62 -18.52
CA GLY A 105 9.87 1.12 -18.17
C GLY A 105 9.76 1.66 -16.75
N PHE A 106 10.71 1.34 -15.87
CA PHE A 106 10.73 1.78 -14.47
C PHE A 106 11.67 2.98 -14.26
N VAL A 107 12.31 3.47 -15.31
CA VAL A 107 13.25 4.59 -15.24
C VAL A 107 12.53 5.91 -15.40
N LEU A 108 12.86 6.86 -14.52
CA LEU A 108 12.58 8.28 -14.68
C LEU A 108 13.89 9.00 -15.01
N GLU A 109 13.93 9.68 -16.14
CA GLU A 109 15.03 10.55 -16.54
C GLU A 109 14.51 11.97 -16.75
N ASP A 110 14.92 12.88 -15.87
CA ASP A 110 14.53 14.29 -15.90
C ASP A 110 15.68 15.21 -15.48
N GLU A 111 15.39 16.51 -15.28
CA GLU A 111 16.38 17.51 -14.85
C GLU A 111 17.08 17.16 -13.53
N SER A 112 16.43 16.35 -12.68
CA SER A 112 16.98 15.88 -11.39
C SER A 112 17.80 14.59 -11.53
N GLY A 113 17.91 14.05 -12.74
CA GLY A 113 18.78 12.93 -13.10
C GLY A 113 18.03 11.62 -13.37
N TRP A 114 18.79 10.53 -13.38
CA TRP A 114 18.30 9.18 -13.64
C TRP A 114 17.90 8.50 -12.33
N ARG A 115 16.66 8.03 -12.22
CA ARG A 115 16.13 7.33 -11.04
C ARG A 115 15.39 6.07 -11.48
N PHE A 116 15.60 4.99 -10.74
CA PHE A 116 14.86 3.74 -10.92
C PHE A 116 13.75 3.66 -9.88
N GLN A 117 12.50 3.51 -10.32
CA GLN A 117 11.35 3.40 -9.44
C GLN A 117 11.35 2.04 -8.73
N ALA A 118 11.04 2.03 -7.43
CA ALA A 118 10.99 0.79 -6.66
C ALA A 118 9.81 -0.10 -7.06
N CYS A 119 8.70 0.53 -7.44
CA CYS A 119 7.45 0.01 -8.00
C CYS A 119 6.76 1.15 -8.76
N MET A 120 5.68 0.86 -9.49
CA MET A 120 4.85 1.88 -10.17
C MET A 120 3.39 1.76 -9.70
N SER A 121 2.70 2.89 -9.53
CA SER A 121 1.38 2.97 -8.90
C SER A 121 0.18 3.29 -9.83
N PRO A 122 0.16 2.91 -11.13
CA PRO A 122 -0.83 3.41 -12.08
C PRO A 122 -2.29 3.02 -11.76
N VAL A 123 -2.53 1.81 -11.27
CA VAL A 123 -3.90 1.35 -10.96
C VAL A 123 -4.41 2.09 -9.73
N TRP A 124 -3.60 2.12 -8.67
CA TRP A 124 -3.85 2.86 -7.45
C TRP A 124 -4.15 4.35 -7.71
N ASP A 125 -3.25 5.01 -8.45
CA ASP A 125 -3.35 6.42 -8.77
C ASP A 125 -4.59 6.72 -9.63
N THR A 126 -4.92 5.85 -10.57
CA THR A 126 -6.11 6.01 -11.42
C THR A 126 -7.40 5.84 -10.61
N ALA A 127 -7.45 4.88 -9.69
CA ALA A 127 -8.61 4.67 -8.82
C ALA A 127 -8.86 5.90 -7.92
N TRP A 128 -7.82 6.42 -7.29
CA TRP A 128 -7.92 7.65 -6.49
C TRP A 128 -8.21 8.90 -7.34
N ALA A 129 -7.67 9.00 -8.55
CA ALA A 129 -7.99 10.09 -9.48
C ALA A 129 -9.47 10.07 -9.89
N LEU A 130 -10.04 8.89 -10.17
CA LEU A 130 -11.47 8.73 -10.42
C LEU A 130 -12.28 9.21 -9.22
N LEU A 131 -11.95 8.76 -8.00
CA LEU A 131 -12.64 9.18 -6.77
C LEU A 131 -12.53 10.70 -6.55
N ALA A 132 -11.34 11.29 -6.77
CA ALA A 132 -11.09 12.70 -6.58
C ALA A 132 -11.87 13.58 -7.56
N LEU A 133 -11.83 13.25 -8.86
CA LEU A 133 -12.53 14.00 -9.89
C LEU A 133 -14.05 13.88 -9.73
N ARG A 134 -14.54 12.69 -9.38
CA ARG A 134 -15.97 12.48 -9.08
C ARG A 134 -16.40 13.23 -7.83
N HIS A 135 -15.55 13.28 -6.80
CA HIS A 135 -15.78 14.13 -5.64
C HIS A 135 -15.83 15.61 -6.01
N ALA A 136 -14.95 16.07 -6.91
CA ALA A 136 -14.93 17.43 -7.42
C ALA A 136 -16.11 17.79 -8.35
N GLY A 137 -16.94 16.82 -8.73
CA GLY A 137 -18.14 17.05 -9.55
C GLY A 137 -17.96 16.84 -11.05
N VAL A 138 -16.84 16.25 -11.49
CA VAL A 138 -16.65 15.87 -12.89
C VAL A 138 -17.62 14.76 -13.25
N GLU A 139 -18.49 14.99 -14.24
CA GLU A 139 -19.56 14.06 -14.61
C GLU A 139 -19.07 12.70 -15.14
N ARG A 140 -19.90 11.66 -14.96
CA ARG A 140 -19.56 10.29 -15.40
C ARG A 140 -19.35 10.20 -16.90
N ASP A 141 -20.04 11.02 -17.68
CA ASP A 141 -19.95 11.06 -19.15
C ASP A 141 -18.71 11.83 -19.66
N HIS A 142 -17.93 12.46 -18.76
CA HIS A 142 -16.70 13.12 -19.13
C HIS A 142 -15.76 12.12 -19.83
N PRO A 143 -15.19 12.45 -21.02
CA PRO A 143 -14.37 11.51 -21.77
C PRO A 143 -13.16 10.96 -21.00
N GLY A 144 -12.58 11.75 -20.09
CA GLY A 144 -11.50 11.29 -19.22
C GLY A 144 -11.93 10.22 -18.24
N ILE A 145 -13.13 10.38 -17.63
CA ILE A 145 -13.69 9.40 -16.68
C ILE A 145 -14.00 8.10 -17.40
N GLN A 146 -14.67 8.17 -18.56
CA GLN A 146 -15.00 6.99 -19.37
C GLN A 146 -13.75 6.21 -19.79
N ARG A 147 -12.69 6.89 -20.24
CA ARG A 147 -11.43 6.23 -20.60
C ARG A 147 -10.76 5.56 -19.40
N ALA A 148 -10.72 6.24 -18.25
CA ALA A 148 -10.12 5.68 -17.03
C ALA A 148 -10.92 4.47 -16.51
N VAL A 149 -12.25 4.54 -16.52
CA VAL A 149 -13.12 3.39 -16.17
C VAL A 149 -12.92 2.22 -17.13
N GLN A 150 -12.84 2.48 -18.44
CA GLN A 150 -12.60 1.42 -19.42
C GLN A 150 -11.22 0.79 -19.27
N TRP A 151 -10.19 1.60 -19.02
CA TRP A 151 -8.84 1.12 -18.80
C TRP A 151 -8.77 0.26 -17.53
N ILE A 152 -9.27 0.75 -16.40
CA ILE A 152 -9.20 -0.01 -15.13
C ILE A 152 -10.01 -1.31 -15.18
N LEU A 153 -11.10 -1.37 -15.98
CA LEU A 153 -11.82 -2.63 -16.22
C LEU A 153 -10.99 -3.66 -17.01
N GLN A 154 -10.09 -3.20 -17.89
CA GLN A 154 -9.19 -4.07 -18.66
C GLN A 154 -8.06 -4.63 -17.79
N GLU A 155 -7.65 -3.89 -16.75
CA GLU A 155 -6.66 -4.33 -15.76
C GLU A 155 -7.21 -5.36 -14.75
N GLN A 156 -8.49 -5.77 -14.84
CA GLN A 156 -9.02 -6.76 -13.89
C GLN A 156 -8.43 -8.15 -14.15
N ILE A 157 -7.72 -8.67 -13.15
CA ILE A 157 -7.03 -9.95 -13.23
C ILE A 157 -8.04 -11.10 -13.27
N SER A 158 -7.82 -12.02 -14.22
CA SER A 158 -8.67 -13.21 -14.41
C SER A 158 -7.91 -14.54 -14.32
N VAL A 159 -6.59 -14.48 -14.19
CA VAL A 159 -5.71 -15.64 -14.03
C VAL A 159 -5.46 -15.97 -12.55
N GLY A 160 -4.77 -17.07 -12.30
CA GLY A 160 -4.36 -17.48 -10.95
C GLY A 160 -3.05 -16.84 -10.52
N GLY A 161 -2.80 -16.81 -9.21
CA GLY A 161 -1.58 -16.25 -8.61
C GLY A 161 -1.14 -17.03 -7.38
N ASP A 162 -0.04 -16.58 -6.74
CA ASP A 162 0.54 -17.28 -5.58
C ASP A 162 -0.42 -17.32 -4.38
N TRP A 163 -1.32 -16.34 -4.28
CA TRP A 163 -2.41 -16.30 -3.29
C TRP A 163 -3.26 -17.57 -3.27
N GLN A 164 -3.36 -18.32 -4.38
CA GLN A 164 -4.14 -19.57 -4.47
C GLN A 164 -3.61 -20.67 -3.55
N VAL A 165 -2.34 -20.61 -3.14
CA VAL A 165 -1.74 -21.55 -2.17
C VAL A 165 -2.56 -21.58 -0.87
N ARG A 166 -3.14 -20.44 -0.47
CA ARG A 166 -4.05 -20.33 0.68
C ARG A 166 -5.49 -20.06 0.27
N GLY A 167 -5.70 -19.24 -0.75
CA GLY A 167 -7.00 -18.80 -1.27
C GLY A 167 -7.83 -19.90 -1.94
N GLY A 168 -7.22 -21.03 -2.31
CA GLY A 168 -7.90 -22.16 -2.91
C GLY A 168 -8.27 -21.91 -4.38
N THR A 169 -9.44 -22.38 -4.80
CA THR A 169 -9.86 -22.40 -6.22
C THR A 169 -10.84 -21.30 -6.60
N VAL A 170 -11.01 -20.28 -5.75
CA VAL A 170 -11.84 -19.11 -6.10
C VAL A 170 -11.22 -18.43 -7.31
N PRO A 171 -11.98 -18.02 -8.34
CA PRO A 171 -11.44 -17.23 -9.45
C PRO A 171 -10.91 -15.87 -8.98
N CYS A 172 -9.85 -15.38 -9.60
CA CYS A 172 -9.42 -14.00 -9.33
C CYS A 172 -10.50 -13.00 -9.77
N GLY A 173 -10.59 -11.90 -9.04
CA GLY A 173 -11.34 -10.72 -9.42
C GLY A 173 -10.69 -9.43 -8.94
N GLY A 174 -9.42 -9.51 -8.53
CA GLY A 174 -8.67 -8.38 -8.01
C GLY A 174 -7.95 -7.59 -9.10
N TRP A 175 -7.24 -6.58 -8.65
CA TRP A 175 -6.33 -5.73 -9.41
C TRP A 175 -4.97 -5.73 -8.72
N ALA A 176 -3.91 -5.47 -9.46
CA ALA A 176 -2.61 -5.19 -8.90
C ALA A 176 -2.37 -3.68 -8.80
N PHE A 177 -1.25 -3.31 -8.20
CA PHE A 177 -0.80 -1.93 -8.05
C PHE A 177 -0.19 -1.37 -9.35
N GLU A 178 0.62 -2.20 -10.03
CA GLU A 178 1.31 -1.93 -11.28
C GLU A 178 0.45 -2.17 -12.53
N PHE A 179 1.02 -1.93 -13.73
CA PHE A 179 0.41 -2.29 -15.01
C PHE A 179 0.37 -3.80 -15.26
N GLU A 180 1.45 -4.51 -14.98
CA GLU A 180 1.63 -5.92 -15.34
C GLU A 180 2.09 -6.68 -14.09
N ASN A 181 1.14 -7.25 -13.34
CA ASN A 181 1.44 -7.96 -12.09
C ASN A 181 0.33 -8.98 -11.73
N ASP A 182 -0.04 -9.80 -12.71
CA ASP A 182 -1.21 -10.69 -12.67
C ASP A 182 -1.14 -11.75 -11.56
N ILE A 183 0.08 -12.14 -11.16
CA ILE A 183 0.30 -13.18 -10.14
C ILE A 183 0.08 -12.64 -8.73
N TYR A 184 0.20 -11.32 -8.55
CA TYR A 184 0.20 -10.63 -7.27
C TYR A 184 -0.86 -9.52 -7.19
N PRO A 185 -2.17 -9.84 -7.38
CA PRO A 185 -3.25 -8.89 -7.09
C PRO A 185 -3.21 -8.44 -5.63
N ASP A 186 -3.46 -7.15 -5.40
CA ASP A 186 -3.48 -6.52 -4.08
C ASP A 186 -4.94 -6.27 -3.63
N ILE A 187 -5.23 -6.63 -2.40
CA ILE A 187 -6.55 -6.56 -1.76
C ILE A 187 -6.94 -5.09 -1.50
N ASP A 188 -5.98 -4.23 -1.15
CA ASP A 188 -6.19 -2.80 -0.94
C ASP A 188 -6.56 -2.12 -2.27
N ASP A 189 -5.72 -2.27 -3.30
CA ASP A 189 -6.00 -1.76 -4.65
C ASP A 189 -7.38 -2.23 -5.14
N THR A 190 -7.67 -3.53 -4.97
CA THR A 190 -8.96 -4.09 -5.36
C THR A 190 -10.13 -3.40 -4.67
N ALA A 191 -10.02 -3.09 -3.37
CA ALA A 191 -11.07 -2.42 -2.64
C ALA A 191 -11.29 -0.99 -3.13
N VAL A 192 -10.22 -0.22 -3.33
CA VAL A 192 -10.28 1.17 -3.81
C VAL A 192 -10.76 1.24 -5.27
N VAL A 193 -10.32 0.32 -6.13
CA VAL A 193 -10.79 0.20 -7.52
C VAL A 193 -12.29 -0.06 -7.56
N VAL A 194 -12.82 -0.92 -6.68
CA VAL A 194 -14.27 -1.16 -6.59
C VAL A 194 -15.01 0.13 -6.21
N LEU A 195 -14.54 0.87 -5.20
CA LEU A 195 -15.13 2.16 -4.82
C LEU A 195 -15.12 3.16 -5.99
N ALA A 196 -13.98 3.28 -6.68
CA ALA A 196 -13.82 4.14 -7.84
C ALA A 196 -14.79 3.77 -8.98
N LEU A 197 -14.93 2.47 -9.28
CA LEU A 197 -15.83 1.96 -10.30
C LEU A 197 -17.31 2.19 -9.95
N LEU A 198 -17.71 2.03 -8.69
CA LEU A 198 -19.08 2.31 -8.24
C LEU A 198 -19.42 3.80 -8.34
N GLU A 199 -18.45 4.67 -8.05
CA GLU A 199 -18.64 6.11 -8.11
C GLU A 199 -18.60 6.68 -9.54
N ALA A 200 -17.69 6.19 -10.38
CA ALA A 200 -17.43 6.72 -11.72
C ALA A 200 -18.18 5.99 -12.83
N GLY A 201 -18.45 4.69 -12.65
CA GLY A 201 -19.04 3.83 -13.67
C GLY A 201 -20.56 3.65 -13.53
N ALA A 202 -21.23 3.37 -14.64
CA ALA A 202 -22.67 3.03 -14.66
C ALA A 202 -23.01 1.76 -15.46
N GLU A 203 -22.00 1.17 -16.11
CA GLU A 203 -22.18 0.11 -17.09
C GLU A 203 -22.42 -1.26 -16.42
N ALA A 204 -23.00 -2.21 -17.17
CA ALA A 204 -23.19 -3.57 -16.67
C ALA A 204 -21.85 -4.28 -16.38
N ALA A 205 -20.81 -3.95 -17.15
CA ALA A 205 -19.46 -4.46 -16.96
C ALA A 205 -18.91 -4.14 -15.56
N VAL A 206 -19.20 -2.94 -15.04
CA VAL A 206 -18.82 -2.52 -13.69
C VAL A 206 -19.41 -3.45 -12.64
N ARG A 207 -20.72 -3.73 -12.70
CA ARG A 207 -21.36 -4.64 -11.74
C ARG A 207 -20.75 -6.04 -11.76
N THR A 208 -20.45 -6.55 -12.96
CA THR A 208 -19.80 -7.87 -13.10
C THR A 208 -18.38 -7.88 -12.53
N ALA A 209 -17.60 -6.82 -12.75
CA ALA A 209 -16.26 -6.68 -12.21
C ALA A 209 -16.28 -6.60 -10.68
N VAL A 210 -17.16 -5.76 -10.11
CA VAL A 210 -17.35 -5.60 -8.66
C VAL A 210 -17.78 -6.91 -7.99
N ASP A 211 -18.72 -7.64 -8.59
CA ASP A 211 -19.16 -8.94 -8.07
C ASP A 211 -18.02 -9.97 -8.02
N ARG A 212 -17.13 -9.97 -9.01
CA ARG A 212 -15.95 -10.86 -9.02
C ARG A 212 -14.97 -10.46 -7.93
N ALA A 213 -14.70 -9.16 -7.80
CA ALA A 213 -13.80 -8.59 -6.81
C ALA A 213 -14.26 -8.92 -5.38
N ALA A 214 -15.53 -8.66 -5.06
CA ALA A 214 -16.10 -8.94 -3.75
C ALA A 214 -15.96 -10.42 -3.36
N ARG A 215 -16.23 -11.36 -4.30
CA ARG A 215 -16.06 -12.80 -4.02
C ARG A 215 -14.58 -13.17 -3.77
N TRP A 216 -13.66 -12.59 -4.52
CA TRP A 216 -12.24 -12.84 -4.35
C TRP A 216 -11.72 -12.28 -3.02
N VAL A 217 -12.00 -11.00 -2.72
CA VAL A 217 -11.61 -10.36 -1.45
C VAL A 217 -12.15 -11.12 -0.24
N LEU A 218 -13.39 -11.58 -0.27
CA LEU A 218 -13.95 -12.40 0.81
C LEU A 218 -13.22 -13.73 1.02
N ALA A 219 -12.75 -14.37 -0.06
CA ALA A 219 -11.98 -15.61 0.01
C ALA A 219 -10.58 -15.40 0.61
N MET A 220 -10.09 -14.16 0.58
CA MET A 220 -8.81 -13.71 1.09
C MET A 220 -8.85 -13.22 2.54
N GLN A 221 -9.99 -13.30 3.23
CA GLN A 221 -10.05 -12.98 4.66
C GLN A 221 -9.17 -13.94 5.47
N SER A 222 -8.30 -13.37 6.31
CA SER A 222 -7.46 -14.15 7.24
C SER A 222 -8.28 -14.66 8.43
N SER A 223 -7.74 -15.66 9.13
CA SER A 223 -8.37 -16.30 10.29
C SER A 223 -8.68 -15.37 11.47
N ASN A 224 -7.96 -14.25 11.59
CA ASN A 224 -8.24 -13.19 12.58
C ASN A 224 -9.39 -12.24 12.15
N GLY A 225 -9.95 -12.43 10.96
CA GLY A 225 -11.06 -11.64 10.41
C GLY A 225 -10.66 -10.39 9.63
N ALA A 226 -9.37 -10.17 9.43
CA ALA A 226 -8.81 -9.01 8.73
C ALA A 226 -8.09 -9.42 7.43
N TRP A 227 -7.54 -8.45 6.70
CA TRP A 227 -6.84 -8.66 5.43
C TRP A 227 -5.41 -8.11 5.48
N GLY A 228 -4.48 -8.87 4.92
CA GLY A 228 -3.18 -8.36 4.45
C GLY A 228 -3.33 -7.84 3.01
N ALA A 229 -2.22 -7.44 2.39
CA ALA A 229 -2.22 -6.89 1.03
C ALA A 229 -2.39 -7.98 -0.05
N PHE A 230 -1.65 -9.09 0.04
CA PHE A 230 -1.57 -10.10 -1.03
C PHE A 230 -2.07 -11.48 -0.60
N ASP A 231 -1.79 -11.87 0.64
CA ASP A 231 -2.01 -13.23 1.13
C ASP A 231 -2.88 -13.26 2.39
N LYS A 232 -3.65 -14.35 2.52
CA LYS A 232 -4.31 -14.65 3.80
C LYS A 232 -3.45 -15.52 4.71
N ASP A 233 -3.52 -15.25 6.01
CA ASP A 233 -2.78 -15.95 7.07
C ASP A 233 -1.25 -15.97 6.88
N ASN A 234 -0.69 -14.93 6.24
CA ASN A 234 0.75 -14.74 6.11
C ASN A 234 1.34 -14.14 7.41
N THR A 235 1.26 -14.92 8.50
CA THR A 235 1.47 -14.44 9.88
C THR A 235 2.53 -15.23 10.66
N ARG A 236 3.35 -16.04 9.98
CA ARG A 236 4.33 -16.93 10.63
C ARG A 236 5.59 -16.18 11.09
N ALA A 237 5.47 -15.40 12.17
CA ALA A 237 6.52 -14.53 12.71
C ALA A 237 7.86 -15.22 13.06
N ILE A 238 7.90 -16.55 13.07
CA ILE A 238 9.15 -17.32 13.20
C ILE A 238 10.18 -16.97 12.10
N VAL A 239 9.75 -16.53 10.92
CA VAL A 239 10.66 -16.15 9.82
C VAL A 239 11.53 -14.94 10.17
N TYR A 240 11.05 -14.02 11.02
CA TYR A 240 11.84 -12.89 11.51
C TYR A 240 12.95 -13.27 12.49
N ARG A 241 13.07 -14.55 12.85
CA ARG A 241 14.21 -15.06 13.62
C ARG A 241 15.35 -15.55 12.73
N LEU A 242 15.15 -15.60 11.41
CA LEU A 242 16.19 -15.96 10.45
C LEU A 242 17.22 -14.81 10.37
N PRO A 243 18.52 -15.10 10.27
CA PRO A 243 19.54 -14.05 10.11
C PRO A 243 19.39 -13.21 8.84
N PHE A 244 18.63 -13.68 7.86
CA PHE A 244 18.28 -12.95 6.63
C PHE A 244 17.23 -11.85 6.85
N ALA A 245 16.52 -11.89 7.99
CA ALA A 245 15.42 -10.99 8.30
C ALA A 245 15.89 -9.71 9.00
N ASP A 246 16.93 -9.06 8.46
CA ASP A 246 17.53 -7.84 9.01
C ASP A 246 17.08 -6.56 8.30
N PHE A 247 16.21 -6.68 7.28
CA PHE A 247 15.61 -5.56 6.55
C PHE A 247 14.16 -5.88 6.17
N GLY A 248 13.26 -4.94 6.42
CA GLY A 248 11.91 -4.88 5.89
C GLY A 248 10.93 -5.88 6.50
N ALA A 249 9.79 -6.04 5.81
CA ALA A 249 8.75 -6.99 6.19
C ALA A 249 8.83 -8.26 5.33
N LEU A 250 9.09 -9.41 5.96
CA LEU A 250 9.10 -10.73 5.31
C LEU A 250 7.73 -11.41 5.29
N LEU A 251 6.75 -10.79 5.94
CA LEU A 251 5.39 -11.29 6.08
C LEU A 251 4.40 -10.21 5.68
N ASP A 252 3.21 -10.67 5.30
CA ASP A 252 2.05 -9.84 5.00
C ASP A 252 0.93 -10.11 6.03
N PRO A 253 1.11 -9.72 7.30
CA PRO A 253 0.07 -9.90 8.30
C PRO A 253 -1.09 -8.92 8.04
N PRO A 254 -2.31 -9.27 8.44
CA PRO A 254 -3.42 -8.35 8.33
C PRO A 254 -3.19 -7.02 9.05
N SER A 255 -3.60 -5.93 8.40
CA SER A 255 -3.39 -4.54 8.83
C SER A 255 -4.68 -3.73 8.83
N GLU A 256 -4.66 -2.64 9.59
CA GLU A 256 -5.82 -1.78 9.87
C GLU A 256 -6.32 -1.02 8.63
N ASP A 257 -5.41 -0.48 7.84
CA ASP A 257 -5.69 0.28 6.61
C ASP A 257 -6.30 -0.61 5.52
N VAL A 258 -5.68 -1.75 5.20
CA VAL A 258 -6.23 -2.69 4.20
C VAL A 258 -7.60 -3.22 4.63
N THR A 259 -7.73 -3.56 5.92
CA THR A 259 -9.02 -4.00 6.47
C THR A 259 -10.08 -2.91 6.40
N ALA A 260 -9.69 -1.65 6.59
CA ALA A 260 -10.60 -0.51 6.47
C ALA A 260 -11.09 -0.33 5.03
N HIS A 261 -10.20 -0.31 4.03
CA HIS A 261 -10.61 -0.19 2.63
C HIS A 261 -11.54 -1.33 2.20
N VAL A 262 -11.27 -2.57 2.64
CA VAL A 262 -12.18 -3.71 2.41
C VAL A 262 -13.54 -3.48 3.08
N LEU A 263 -13.58 -2.98 4.32
CA LEU A 263 -14.84 -2.70 5.01
C LEU A 263 -15.64 -1.58 4.37
N GLU A 264 -14.98 -0.53 3.88
CA GLU A 264 -15.59 0.55 3.10
C GLU A 264 -16.20 0.00 1.81
N MET A 265 -15.43 -0.80 1.05
CA MET A 265 -15.94 -1.52 -0.12
C MET A 265 -17.18 -2.36 0.22
N LEU A 266 -17.13 -3.15 1.31
CA LEU A 266 -18.24 -4.01 1.74
C LEU A 266 -19.49 -3.23 2.18
N ALA A 267 -19.38 -1.96 2.57
CA ALA A 267 -20.55 -1.12 2.81
C ALA A 267 -21.36 -0.92 1.50
N HIS A 268 -20.69 -0.85 0.36
CA HIS A 268 -21.30 -0.47 -0.92
C HIS A 268 -21.59 -1.64 -1.88
N VAL A 269 -21.22 -2.88 -1.53
CA VAL A 269 -21.44 -4.06 -2.38
C VAL A 269 -22.31 -5.11 -1.69
N ASP A 270 -23.02 -5.89 -2.50
CA ASP A 270 -23.67 -7.12 -2.04
C ASP A 270 -22.67 -8.28 -2.10
N ALA A 271 -22.55 -9.02 -1.01
CA ALA A 271 -21.65 -10.16 -0.95
C ALA A 271 -22.18 -11.27 -0.02
N PRO A 272 -21.86 -12.56 -0.29
CA PRO A 272 -22.23 -13.66 0.59
C PRO A 272 -21.65 -13.47 2.00
N ASP A 273 -22.42 -13.80 3.04
CA ASP A 273 -21.99 -13.73 4.45
C ASP A 273 -21.48 -12.34 4.93
N LYS A 274 -21.71 -11.28 4.14
CA LYS A 274 -21.21 -9.92 4.38
C LYS A 274 -21.36 -9.44 5.82
N GLU A 275 -22.53 -9.62 6.41
CA GLU A 275 -22.83 -9.17 7.77
C GLU A 275 -21.97 -9.90 8.83
N ARG A 276 -21.70 -11.21 8.64
CA ARG A 276 -20.80 -11.97 9.52
C ARG A 276 -19.36 -11.51 9.33
N VAL A 277 -18.92 -11.34 8.09
CA VAL A 277 -17.58 -10.91 7.72
C VAL A 277 -17.25 -9.54 8.34
N ILE A 278 -18.13 -8.55 8.13
CA ILE A 278 -17.99 -7.20 8.68
C ILE A 278 -17.90 -7.23 10.20
N ARG A 279 -18.76 -8.01 10.88
CA ARG A 279 -18.74 -8.11 12.35
C ARG A 279 -17.42 -8.65 12.91
N VAL A 280 -16.75 -9.58 12.22
CA VAL A 280 -15.46 -10.09 12.69
C VAL A 280 -14.36 -9.06 12.43
N ALA A 281 -14.35 -8.43 11.25
CA ALA A 281 -13.40 -7.37 10.93
C ALA A 281 -13.52 -6.15 11.86
N LEU A 282 -14.75 -5.75 12.23
CA LEU A 282 -14.97 -4.69 13.23
C LEU A 282 -14.46 -5.05 14.63
N LYS A 283 -14.40 -6.34 14.99
CA LYS A 283 -13.76 -6.77 16.24
C LYS A 283 -12.24 -6.62 16.16
N TYR A 284 -11.65 -6.93 15.01
CA TYR A 284 -10.24 -6.70 14.76
C TYR A 284 -9.90 -5.20 14.89
N LEU A 285 -10.60 -4.31 14.16
CA LEU A 285 -10.34 -2.86 14.22
C LEU A 285 -10.56 -2.28 15.62
N ARG A 286 -11.57 -2.76 16.36
CA ARG A 286 -11.77 -2.34 17.75
C ARG A 286 -10.65 -2.80 18.67
N HIS A 287 -10.10 -3.98 18.42
CA HIS A 287 -9.00 -4.54 19.21
C HIS A 287 -7.67 -3.83 18.90
N THR A 288 -7.46 -3.41 17.66
CA THR A 288 -6.24 -2.72 17.23
C THR A 288 -6.28 -1.20 17.43
N GLN A 289 -7.45 -0.61 17.70
CA GLN A 289 -7.53 0.81 18.06
C GLN A 289 -6.68 1.08 19.30
N ARG A 290 -5.69 1.96 19.16
CA ARG A 290 -4.74 2.30 20.22
C ARG A 290 -5.43 2.98 21.40
N PRO A 291 -4.82 3.00 22.60
CA PRO A 291 -5.39 3.69 23.76
C PRO A 291 -5.69 5.18 23.50
N ASP A 292 -4.82 5.85 22.73
CA ASP A 292 -4.97 7.25 22.30
C ASP A 292 -6.09 7.48 21.29
N GLY A 293 -6.67 6.42 20.70
CA GLY A 293 -7.78 6.48 19.74
C GLY A 293 -7.38 6.29 18.28
N SER A 294 -6.08 6.36 17.97
CA SER A 294 -5.56 6.21 16.60
C SER A 294 -5.48 4.75 16.13
N TRP A 295 -5.27 4.56 14.83
CA TRP A 295 -4.90 3.29 14.21
C TRP A 295 -3.59 3.40 13.45
N PHE A 296 -2.83 2.31 13.42
CA PHE A 296 -1.55 2.23 12.70
C PHE A 296 -1.76 2.27 11.18
N GLY A 297 -0.90 2.98 10.45
CA GLY A 297 -0.88 2.97 8.99
C GLY A 297 0.24 2.07 8.50
N ARG A 298 -0.09 0.94 7.87
CA ARG A 298 0.90 -0.02 7.35
C ARG A 298 1.50 0.46 6.03
N TRP A 299 0.71 1.13 5.18
CA TRP A 299 1.08 1.50 3.80
C TRP A 299 1.14 3.02 3.55
N GLY A 300 0.59 3.83 4.46
CA GLY A 300 0.73 5.29 4.46
C GLY A 300 1.19 5.80 5.82
N VAL A 301 1.95 6.89 5.84
CA VAL A 301 2.60 7.46 7.02
C VAL A 301 1.59 8.28 7.84
N ASN A 302 1.26 7.92 9.08
CA ASN A 302 1.26 6.61 9.72
C ASN A 302 -0.06 6.53 10.49
N TYR A 303 -0.11 7.09 11.70
CA TYR A 303 -1.31 7.11 12.52
C TYR A 303 -2.39 8.03 11.94
N ILE A 304 -2.02 9.12 11.27
CA ILE A 304 -2.99 9.96 10.54
C ILE A 304 -3.64 9.15 9.41
N TYR A 305 -2.83 8.46 8.60
CA TYR A 305 -3.29 7.63 7.49
C TYR A 305 -4.22 6.51 7.98
N GLY A 306 -3.73 5.66 8.89
CA GLY A 306 -4.51 4.54 9.41
C GLY A 306 -5.82 4.99 10.08
N THR A 307 -5.79 6.11 10.80
CA THR A 307 -6.99 6.67 11.42
C THR A 307 -7.99 7.19 10.39
N TRP A 308 -7.54 7.84 9.31
CA TRP A 308 -8.41 8.26 8.22
C TRP A 308 -9.03 7.07 7.48
N CYS A 309 -8.25 6.06 7.10
CA CYS A 309 -8.76 4.85 6.45
C CYS A 309 -9.86 4.21 7.30
N VAL A 310 -9.57 3.97 8.58
CA VAL A 310 -10.52 3.33 9.50
C VAL A 310 -11.77 4.19 9.69
N ILE A 311 -11.64 5.50 9.93
CA ILE A 311 -12.82 6.38 10.07
C ILE A 311 -13.69 6.37 8.80
N SER A 312 -13.09 6.32 7.62
CA SER A 312 -13.83 6.28 6.35
C SER A 312 -14.70 5.03 6.26
N ALA A 313 -14.12 3.87 6.56
CA ALA A 313 -14.86 2.61 6.62
C ALA A 313 -15.95 2.60 7.70
N LEU A 314 -15.64 3.12 8.90
CA LEU A 314 -16.61 3.18 10.00
C LEU A 314 -17.76 4.14 9.70
N ALA A 315 -17.52 5.26 9.01
CA ALA A 315 -18.57 6.18 8.59
C ALA A 315 -19.53 5.51 7.61
N ALA A 316 -19.01 4.82 6.59
CA ALA A 316 -19.83 4.06 5.63
C ALA A 316 -20.66 2.97 6.34
N LEU A 317 -20.07 2.24 7.28
CA LEU A 317 -20.77 1.21 8.05
C LEU A 317 -21.78 1.77 9.06
N ARG A 318 -21.53 2.95 9.65
CA ARG A 318 -22.50 3.62 10.52
C ARG A 318 -23.79 3.92 9.76
N ASP A 319 -23.67 4.36 8.51
CA ASP A 319 -24.82 4.68 7.66
C ASP A 319 -25.63 3.42 7.29
N GLU A 320 -24.97 2.25 7.29
CA GLU A 320 -25.58 0.91 7.21
C GLU A 320 -26.11 0.37 8.56
N GLY A 321 -26.06 1.17 9.63
CA GLY A 321 -26.63 0.84 10.95
C GLY A 321 -25.71 0.06 11.89
N TYR A 322 -24.42 -0.07 11.59
CA TYR A 322 -23.47 -0.73 12.49
C TYR A 322 -23.12 0.15 13.71
N ALA A 323 -23.03 -0.48 14.88
CA ALA A 323 -22.64 0.19 16.13
C ALA A 323 -21.12 0.40 16.19
N VAL A 324 -20.67 1.54 15.67
CA VAL A 324 -19.24 1.91 15.54
C VAL A 324 -18.89 3.30 16.06
N GLN A 325 -19.87 4.02 16.63
CA GLN A 325 -19.71 5.41 17.07
C GLN A 325 -18.60 5.57 18.12
N ASP A 326 -18.40 4.60 19.01
CA ASP A 326 -17.36 4.64 20.04
C ASP A 326 -15.95 4.74 19.44
N MET A 327 -15.70 4.00 18.37
CA MET A 327 -14.42 4.01 17.67
C MET A 327 -14.22 5.32 16.91
N ILE A 328 -15.28 5.80 16.25
CA ILE A 328 -15.30 7.08 15.52
C ILE A 328 -14.97 8.25 16.46
N ASP A 329 -15.62 8.33 17.61
CA ASP A 329 -15.46 9.44 18.56
C ASP A 329 -14.01 9.52 19.06
N ARG A 330 -13.40 8.37 19.36
CA ARG A 330 -12.01 8.31 19.82
C ARG A 330 -11.00 8.68 18.73
N GLY A 331 -11.17 8.15 17.51
CA GLY A 331 -10.28 8.45 16.39
C GLY A 331 -10.37 9.91 15.95
N SER A 332 -11.59 10.44 15.87
CA SER A 332 -11.79 11.85 15.52
C SER A 332 -11.27 12.81 16.61
N SER A 333 -11.44 12.48 17.89
CA SER A 333 -10.84 13.24 19.00
C SER A 333 -9.32 13.28 18.90
N TRP A 334 -8.69 12.13 18.60
CA TRP A 334 -7.25 12.06 18.38
C TRP A 334 -6.79 12.98 17.24
N LEU A 335 -7.48 12.97 16.09
CA LEU A 335 -7.16 13.89 14.98
C LEU A 335 -7.27 15.35 15.42
N LEU A 336 -8.32 15.73 16.16
CA LEU A 336 -8.48 17.10 16.65
C LEU A 336 -7.33 17.55 17.57
N GLU A 337 -6.77 16.64 18.36
CA GLU A 337 -5.66 16.91 19.29
C GLU A 337 -4.29 17.05 18.59
N HIS A 338 -4.13 16.52 17.38
CA HIS A 338 -2.86 16.49 16.63
C HIS A 338 -2.80 17.52 15.48
N GLN A 339 -3.65 18.54 15.49
CA GLN A 339 -3.59 19.62 14.51
C GLN A 339 -2.40 20.55 14.79
N ASN A 340 -1.62 20.89 13.76
CA ASN A 340 -0.53 21.85 13.88
C ASN A 340 -1.03 23.30 14.04
N SER A 341 -0.12 24.18 14.46
CA SER A 341 -0.42 25.61 14.66
C SER A 341 -0.69 26.36 13.35
N ASP A 342 -0.22 25.85 12.21
CA ASP A 342 -0.52 26.37 10.87
C ASP A 342 -1.91 25.96 10.36
N GLY A 343 -2.58 25.01 11.02
CA GLY A 343 -3.91 24.51 10.66
C GLY A 343 -3.89 23.20 9.88
N GLY A 344 -2.73 22.77 9.38
CA GLY A 344 -2.58 21.46 8.76
C GLY A 344 -2.39 20.33 9.76
N TRP A 345 -2.20 19.14 9.21
CA TRP A 345 -1.73 17.95 9.92
C TRP A 345 -0.50 17.39 9.21
N GLY A 346 0.39 16.82 9.99
CA GLY A 346 1.66 16.29 9.51
C GLY A 346 2.19 15.19 10.41
N GLU A 347 2.78 14.17 9.82
CA GLU A 347 3.40 13.07 10.56
C GLU A 347 4.67 12.59 9.87
N SER A 348 5.77 12.56 10.63
CA SER A 348 7.06 12.08 10.11
C SER A 348 7.11 10.56 10.04
N CYS A 349 7.83 10.04 9.04
CA CYS A 349 8.25 8.64 8.96
C CYS A 349 8.92 8.11 10.24
N TYR A 350 9.49 9.00 11.06
CA TYR A 350 10.07 8.63 12.35
C TYR A 350 9.04 8.06 13.34
N SER A 351 7.73 8.30 13.15
CA SER A 351 6.69 7.75 14.03
C SER A 351 6.56 6.22 13.98
N TYR A 352 7.15 5.57 12.98
CA TYR A 352 7.29 4.10 12.95
C TYR A 352 8.35 3.57 13.91
N GLU A 353 9.39 4.36 14.18
CA GLU A 353 10.43 4.03 15.15
C GLU A 353 9.98 4.40 16.56
N ASP A 354 9.50 5.63 16.74
CA ASP A 354 9.09 6.17 18.02
C ASP A 354 7.62 6.63 18.00
N SER A 355 6.76 5.85 18.64
CA SER A 355 5.33 6.14 18.74
C SER A 355 4.98 7.43 19.51
N SER A 356 5.94 8.06 20.19
CA SER A 356 5.72 9.40 20.78
C SER A 356 5.65 10.51 19.72
N PHE A 357 6.06 10.22 18.48
CA PHE A 357 5.89 11.08 17.31
C PHE A 357 4.59 10.80 16.54
N ALA A 358 3.66 10.05 17.13
CA ALA A 358 2.38 9.76 16.47
C ALA A 358 1.63 11.05 16.14
N GLY A 359 1.31 11.26 14.86
CA GLY A 359 0.68 12.49 14.38
C GLY A 359 1.53 13.76 14.56
N ILE A 360 2.86 13.63 14.69
CA ILE A 360 3.78 14.76 14.83
C ILE A 360 4.71 14.84 13.62
N GLY A 361 4.67 15.98 12.92
CA GLY A 361 5.46 16.25 11.73
C GLY A 361 5.14 17.62 11.14
N GLN A 362 5.90 18.02 10.12
CA GLN A 362 5.55 19.19 9.31
C GLN A 362 4.23 18.92 8.59
N SER A 363 3.32 19.89 8.55
CA SER A 363 2.06 19.73 7.84
C SER A 363 2.31 19.41 6.36
N THR A 364 1.59 18.41 5.84
CA THR A 364 1.65 18.05 4.42
C THR A 364 0.25 18.15 3.81
N PRO A 365 0.13 18.44 2.50
CA PRO A 365 -1.18 18.52 1.85
C PRO A 365 -1.94 17.19 1.94
N SER A 366 -1.30 16.04 1.74
CA SER A 366 -1.98 14.74 1.80
C SER A 366 -2.44 14.36 3.21
N GLN A 367 -1.59 14.49 4.23
CA GLN A 367 -1.97 14.15 5.61
C GLN A 367 -3.00 15.14 6.18
N THR A 368 -2.90 16.41 5.83
CA THR A 368 -3.94 17.41 6.14
C THR A 368 -5.29 17.02 5.53
N ALA A 369 -5.28 16.61 4.26
CA ALA A 369 -6.48 16.17 3.58
C ALA A 369 -7.07 14.89 4.19
N TRP A 370 -6.28 13.90 4.59
CA TRP A 370 -6.75 12.70 5.29
C TRP A 370 -7.50 13.05 6.59
N ALA A 371 -6.92 13.94 7.42
CA ALA A 371 -7.57 14.40 8.64
C ALA A 371 -8.89 15.14 8.33
N ILE A 372 -8.90 16.03 7.33
CA ILE A 372 -10.11 16.75 6.92
C ILE A 372 -11.20 15.80 6.44
N LEU A 373 -10.86 14.84 5.56
CA LEU A 373 -11.79 13.85 5.03
C LEU A 373 -12.42 13.04 6.15
N ALA A 374 -11.61 12.54 7.09
CA ALA A 374 -12.09 11.81 8.26
C ALA A 374 -13.08 12.65 9.09
N LEU A 375 -12.75 13.91 9.38
CA LEU A 375 -13.60 14.83 10.14
C LEU A 375 -14.90 15.16 9.40
N GLN A 376 -14.86 15.36 8.08
CA GLN A 376 -16.05 15.62 7.27
C GLN A 376 -17.02 14.43 7.28
N LEU A 377 -16.51 13.19 7.12
CA LEU A 377 -17.31 11.95 7.09
C LEU A 377 -18.06 11.67 8.41
N VAL A 378 -17.61 12.25 9.51
CA VAL A 378 -18.22 12.07 10.85
C VAL A 378 -19.00 13.29 11.32
N GLY A 379 -19.31 14.22 10.40
CA GLY A 379 -20.14 15.39 10.67
C GLY A 379 -19.40 16.55 11.35
N LEU A 380 -18.07 16.51 11.40
CA LEU A 380 -17.22 17.57 11.97
C LEU A 380 -16.67 18.54 10.91
N GLY A 381 -17.26 18.58 9.71
CA GLY A 381 -16.83 19.47 8.63
C GLY A 381 -16.91 20.97 8.97
N GLN A 382 -17.80 21.36 9.87
CA GLN A 382 -17.94 22.75 10.37
C GLN A 382 -17.11 23.01 11.65
N HIS A 383 -16.40 22.00 12.15
CA HIS A 383 -15.56 22.17 13.33
C HIS A 383 -14.39 23.12 13.01
N ALA A 384 -14.01 23.99 13.95
CA ALA A 384 -12.96 25.00 13.74
C ALA A 384 -11.63 24.40 13.24
N ALA A 385 -11.28 23.20 13.72
CA ALA A 385 -10.10 22.47 13.23
C ALA A 385 -10.21 22.13 11.74
N CYS A 386 -11.36 21.61 11.28
CA CYS A 386 -11.58 21.28 9.87
C CYS A 386 -11.47 22.54 8.99
N LEU A 387 -12.08 23.66 9.42
CA LEU A 387 -12.00 24.95 8.73
C LEU A 387 -10.56 25.47 8.61
N ARG A 388 -9.76 25.33 9.67
CA ARG A 388 -8.33 25.69 9.64
C ARG A 388 -7.53 24.80 8.69
N GLY A 389 -7.83 23.50 8.62
CA GLY A 389 -7.21 22.60 7.64
C GLY A 389 -7.54 22.96 6.20
N LEU A 390 -8.81 23.25 5.92
CA LEU A 390 -9.22 23.73 4.60
C LEU A 390 -8.54 25.04 4.23
N THR A 391 -8.40 25.95 5.19
CA THR A 391 -7.65 27.22 4.99
C THR A 391 -6.18 26.94 4.68
N TYR A 392 -5.53 26.05 5.43
CA TYR A 392 -4.15 25.63 5.15
C TYR A 392 -4.00 25.09 3.72
N LEU A 393 -4.90 24.22 3.26
CA LEU A 393 -4.85 23.71 1.88
C LEU A 393 -5.01 24.84 0.86
N CYS A 394 -5.92 25.78 1.07
CA CYS A 394 -6.09 26.92 0.17
C CYS A 394 -4.86 27.86 0.16
N GLU A 395 -4.27 28.14 1.31
CA GLU A 395 -3.14 29.07 1.44
C GLU A 395 -1.81 28.48 0.95
N THR A 396 -1.68 27.15 0.97
CA THR A 396 -0.48 26.43 0.51
C THR A 396 -0.55 25.97 -0.94
N GLN A 397 -1.66 26.19 -1.63
CA GLN A 397 -1.77 25.93 -3.05
C GLN A 397 -0.95 26.98 -3.84
N VAL A 398 -0.07 26.52 -4.72
CA VAL A 398 0.78 27.35 -5.60
C VAL A 398 0.66 26.81 -7.02
N ASP A 399 0.44 27.67 -8.02
CA ASP A 399 0.36 27.28 -9.44
C ASP A 399 -0.56 26.05 -9.71
N ASP A 400 -1.76 26.06 -9.13
CA ASP A 400 -2.75 24.97 -9.18
C ASP A 400 -2.27 23.62 -8.61
N THR A 401 -1.19 23.62 -7.84
CA THR A 401 -0.54 22.46 -7.25
C THR A 401 -0.26 22.65 -5.75
N TRP A 402 0.21 21.60 -5.09
CA TRP A 402 0.75 21.68 -3.73
C TRP A 402 2.18 21.15 -3.72
N GLU A 403 3.05 21.76 -2.93
CA GLU A 403 4.36 21.17 -2.62
C GLU A 403 4.23 20.14 -1.49
N GLU A 404 4.84 18.97 -1.68
CA GLU A 404 4.98 17.95 -0.64
C GLU A 404 6.39 17.38 -0.70
N ARG A 405 7.19 17.71 0.32
CA ARG A 405 8.61 17.29 0.42
C ARG A 405 8.78 16.05 1.30
N GLU A 406 7.95 15.92 2.32
CA GLU A 406 7.91 14.75 3.18
C GLU A 406 7.30 13.56 2.44
N TYR A 407 7.78 12.36 2.74
CA TYR A 407 7.17 11.14 2.21
C TYR A 407 5.97 10.78 3.07
N THR A 408 4.86 10.44 2.41
CA THR A 408 3.60 10.08 3.05
C THR A 408 3.17 8.65 2.73
N GLY A 409 3.94 7.92 1.90
CA GLY A 409 3.80 6.49 1.65
C GLY A 409 4.83 5.63 2.41
N THR A 410 4.44 4.40 2.73
CA THR A 410 5.28 3.42 3.43
C THR A 410 5.28 2.10 2.67
N GLY A 411 6.46 1.59 2.30
CA GLY A 411 6.56 0.21 1.79
C GLY A 411 6.84 -0.77 2.92
N PHE A 412 7.89 -0.52 3.71
CA PHE A 412 8.21 -1.28 4.91
C PHE A 412 8.42 -0.33 6.09
N PRO A 413 7.56 -0.39 7.13
CA PRO A 413 7.73 0.41 8.34
C PRO A 413 9.18 0.37 8.84
N ARG A 414 9.76 1.55 9.11
CA ARG A 414 11.15 1.79 9.56
C ARG A 414 12.24 1.66 8.50
N ASP A 415 12.02 0.84 7.48
CA ASP A 415 13.10 0.44 6.57
C ASP A 415 12.97 1.03 5.15
N PHE A 416 11.75 1.28 4.68
CA PHE A 416 11.51 1.74 3.30
C PHE A 416 10.25 2.61 3.16
N TYR A 417 10.44 3.83 2.68
CA TYR A 417 9.40 4.84 2.49
C TYR A 417 9.28 5.25 1.03
N ILE A 418 8.08 5.63 0.61
CA ILE A 418 7.72 5.87 -0.79
C ILE A 418 7.07 7.24 -0.93
N ASN A 419 7.35 7.92 -2.05
CA ASN A 419 6.64 9.13 -2.45
C ASN A 419 5.56 8.78 -3.48
N TYR A 420 4.29 8.86 -3.08
CA TYR A 420 3.17 8.84 -4.02
C TYR A 420 2.98 10.23 -4.60
N HIS A 421 3.54 10.46 -5.79
CA HIS A 421 3.61 11.79 -6.38
C HIS A 421 2.24 12.49 -6.51
N LEU A 422 1.16 11.72 -6.74
CA LEU A 422 -0.18 12.27 -6.93
C LEU A 422 -0.95 12.54 -5.62
N TYR A 423 -0.51 12.03 -4.47
CA TYR A 423 -1.23 12.21 -3.19
C TYR A 423 -1.44 13.68 -2.83
N ARG A 424 -0.42 14.51 -3.07
CA ARG A 424 -0.46 15.96 -2.88
C ARG A 424 -1.52 16.68 -3.74
N HIS A 425 -2.10 16.02 -4.75
CA HIS A 425 -3.18 16.59 -5.58
C HIS A 425 -4.51 15.91 -5.28
N LEU A 426 -4.51 14.58 -5.22
CA LEU A 426 -5.71 13.76 -5.13
C LEU A 426 -6.46 14.01 -3.82
N PHE A 427 -5.76 13.96 -2.68
CA PHE A 427 -6.39 14.10 -1.38
C PHE A 427 -6.85 15.53 -1.09
N PRO A 428 -6.04 16.59 -1.31
CA PRO A 428 -6.53 17.97 -1.17
C PRO A 428 -7.75 18.26 -2.04
N THR A 429 -7.77 17.78 -3.29
CA THR A 429 -8.92 17.93 -4.19
C THR A 429 -10.17 17.31 -3.58
N MET A 430 -10.09 16.09 -3.04
CA MET A 430 -11.22 15.45 -2.36
C MET A 430 -11.68 16.22 -1.13
N ALA A 431 -10.76 16.65 -0.27
CA ALA A 431 -11.06 17.36 0.97
C ALA A 431 -11.78 18.70 0.71
N LEU A 432 -11.30 19.47 -0.27
CA LEU A 432 -11.87 20.75 -0.68
C LEU A 432 -13.25 20.55 -1.36
N ALA A 433 -13.37 19.54 -2.21
CA ALA A 433 -14.65 19.21 -2.86
C ALA A 433 -15.72 18.77 -1.86
N GLY A 434 -15.34 17.98 -0.84
CA GLY A 434 -16.22 17.59 0.27
C GLY A 434 -16.77 18.81 1.02
N ALA A 435 -15.91 19.79 1.31
CA ALA A 435 -16.31 21.04 1.96
C ALA A 435 -17.31 21.85 1.12
N CYS A 436 -17.09 21.93 -0.20
CA CYS A 436 -18.00 22.60 -1.13
C CYS A 436 -19.39 21.95 -1.12
N LYS A 437 -19.46 20.62 -1.24
CA LYS A 437 -20.71 19.87 -1.26
C LYS A 437 -21.50 20.02 0.03
N ALA A 438 -20.82 20.03 1.17
CA ALA A 438 -21.41 20.21 2.48
C ALA A 438 -21.76 21.68 2.82
N LYS A 439 -21.49 22.64 1.92
CA LYS A 439 -21.67 24.08 2.13
C LYS A 439 -21.02 24.55 3.44
N VAL A 440 -19.77 24.13 3.64
CA VAL A 440 -18.97 24.54 4.79
C VAL A 440 -18.74 26.05 4.74
N ASP A 441 -19.02 26.76 5.85
CA ASP A 441 -18.93 28.22 5.90
C ASP A 441 -17.46 28.63 5.99
N MET A 442 -16.85 28.88 4.83
CA MET A 442 -15.46 29.32 4.72
C MET A 442 -15.37 30.82 4.48
N ALA A 443 -14.35 31.44 5.08
CA ALA A 443 -14.07 32.87 4.91
C ALA A 443 -13.62 33.25 3.48
N PHE A 444 -13.26 32.26 2.66
CA PHE A 444 -12.80 32.45 1.27
C PHE A 444 -13.74 31.75 0.28
N PRO A 445 -14.20 32.45 -0.77
CA PRO A 445 -14.97 31.81 -1.84
C PRO A 445 -14.07 30.91 -2.68
N PHE A 446 -14.48 29.65 -2.88
CA PHE A 446 -13.83 28.76 -3.84
C PHE A 446 -13.91 29.33 -5.26
N CYS A 447 -12.76 29.36 -5.94
CA CYS A 447 -12.73 29.27 -7.40
C CYS A 447 -12.36 27.83 -7.77
N LEU A 448 -13.31 26.91 -7.67
CA LEU A 448 -13.23 25.68 -8.44
C LEU A 448 -13.93 25.96 -9.79
N PRO A 449 -13.27 25.73 -10.94
CA PRO A 449 -13.87 25.95 -12.26
C PRO A 449 -15.07 25.03 -12.53
#